data_AF-A0A927GXY9-F1
#
_entry.id   AF-A0A927GXY9-F1
#
_cell.length_a   1.000
_cell.length_b   1.000
_cell.length_c   1.000
_cell.angle_alpha   90.00
_cell.angle_beta   90.00
_cell.angle_gamma   90.00
#
_symmetry.space_group_name_H-M   'P 1'
#
loop_
_entity.id
_entity.type
_entity.pdbx_description
1 polymer ?
#
loop_
_entity_poly.entity_id
_entity_poly.type
_entity_poly.pdbx_seq_one_letter_code
_entity_poly.pdbx_strand_id
1 'polypeptide(L)'
;MNKRLNRSDYILSLLIVFLLVCVSGAFFFGVNIGTSRAEARFAALLAGQEEASKKPGAYDQQHLVSFYHTIYSPYREFTNRWFDQLKELDQPSVDASAVMKELAKAADDKYGEISKSTTSETSPLLGEAHQNLMKGLKLFADSAKIFQSKANSMHPSVLLTELDKDAFIREAKKFSLQGQQQYYTAIVKWNETVDKQVKGVSLLDQPALTPQDWSQMSLNVKNSYISSILLKGIRFMPLYPQDLTVRIDEMISSGQVKKLNLSDVQSIVDLLGDTNAARKGDFLSRKDRWYGGETMPQLPFFYENK
;
A
#
# COMPACT_ATOMS: atom_id res chain seq x y z
N MET A 1 17.08 -48.11 39.13
CA MET A 1 15.74 -48.61 38.73
C MET A 1 15.53 -48.31 37.25
N ASN A 2 15.96 -49.21 36.36
CA ASN A 2 15.70 -49.11 34.92
C ASN A 2 14.35 -49.78 34.63
N LYS A 3 13.26 -49.02 34.68
CA LYS A 3 11.96 -49.51 34.20
C LYS A 3 12.03 -49.60 32.67
N ARG A 4 12.26 -50.81 32.14
CA ARG A 4 12.04 -51.10 30.72
C ARG A 4 10.55 -50.90 30.43
N LEU A 5 10.26 -50.13 29.38
CA LEU A 5 8.90 -49.85 28.89
C LEU A 5 8.17 -51.17 28.61
N ASN A 6 6.89 -51.24 28.99
CA ASN A 6 6.06 -52.42 28.74
C ASN A 6 5.72 -52.48 27.24
N ARG A 7 5.45 -53.67 26.68
CA ARG A 7 5.15 -53.82 25.24
C ARG A 7 3.99 -52.93 24.78
N SER A 8 3.01 -52.70 25.65
CA SER A 8 1.89 -51.80 25.41
C SER A 8 2.31 -50.32 25.26
N ASP A 9 3.35 -49.87 25.99
CA ASP A 9 3.84 -48.49 25.93
C ASP A 9 4.57 -48.20 24.61
N TYR A 10 5.26 -49.21 24.06
CA TYR A 10 5.86 -49.12 22.73
C TYR A 10 4.81 -49.00 21.63
N ILE A 11 3.72 -49.78 21.72
CA ILE A 11 2.62 -49.74 20.74
C ILE A 11 1.90 -48.38 20.79
N LEU A 12 1.63 -47.86 22.01
CA LEU A 12 1.02 -46.54 22.18
C LEU A 12 1.89 -45.42 21.62
N SER A 13 3.21 -45.46 21.90
CA SER A 13 4.15 -44.48 21.37
C SER A 13 4.23 -44.52 19.84
N LEU A 14 4.21 -45.72 19.25
CA LEU A 14 4.20 -45.89 17.80
C LEU A 14 2.93 -45.32 17.15
N LEU A 15 1.77 -45.53 17.77
CA LEU A 15 0.48 -44.98 17.33
C LEU A 15 0.45 -43.45 17.39
N ILE A 16 1.02 -42.85 18.44
CA ILE A 16 1.11 -41.38 18.57
C ILE A 16 2.02 -40.80 17.48
N VAL A 17 3.18 -41.42 17.24
CA VAL A 17 4.09 -40.98 16.16
C VAL A 17 3.42 -41.13 14.80
N PHE A 18 2.73 -42.24 14.55
CA PHE A 18 1.97 -42.45 13.32
C PHE A 18 0.87 -41.39 13.12
N LEU A 19 0.09 -41.10 14.16
CA LEU A 19 -0.94 -40.06 14.12
C LEU A 19 -0.34 -38.68 13.82
N LEU A 20 0.80 -38.34 14.43
CA LEU A 20 1.52 -37.08 14.18
C LEU A 20 1.95 -36.93 12.72
N VAL A 21 2.41 -38.02 12.10
CA VAL A 21 2.78 -38.04 10.68
C VAL A 21 1.53 -37.86 9.80
N CYS A 22 0.42 -38.54 10.11
CA CYS A 22 -0.84 -38.38 9.39
C CYS A 22 -1.41 -36.95 9.48
N VAL A 23 -1.39 -36.34 10.66
CA VAL A 23 -1.85 -34.96 10.86
C VAL A 23 -0.96 -33.98 10.10
N SER A 24 0.36 -34.18 10.13
CA SER A 24 1.31 -33.35 9.37
C SER A 24 1.07 -33.48 7.86
N GLY A 25 0.89 -34.71 7.36
CA GLY A 25 0.57 -34.96 5.95
C GLY A 25 -0.75 -34.31 5.50
N ALA A 26 -1.81 -34.44 6.30
CA ALA A 26 -3.08 -33.79 6.03
C ALA A 26 -2.99 -32.26 6.09
N PHE A 27 -2.19 -31.71 7.02
CA PHE A 27 -1.94 -30.27 7.11
C PHE A 27 -1.23 -29.75 5.86
N PHE A 28 -0.10 -30.35 5.46
CA PHE A 28 0.63 -29.92 4.26
C PHE A 28 -0.19 -30.10 2.98
N PHE A 29 -0.97 -31.18 2.87
CA PHE A 29 -1.87 -31.40 1.74
C PHE A 29 -3.00 -30.36 1.71
N GLY A 30 -3.59 -30.04 2.86
CA GLY A 30 -4.59 -28.97 3.00
C GLY A 30 -4.03 -27.59 2.64
N VAL A 31 -2.80 -27.29 3.05
CA VAL A 31 -2.09 -26.05 2.66
C VAL A 31 -1.90 -26.01 1.15
N ASN A 32 -1.42 -27.08 0.51
CA ASN A 32 -1.15 -27.10 -0.94
C ASN A 32 -2.44 -26.98 -1.78
N ILE A 33 -3.54 -27.62 -1.35
CA ILE A 33 -4.85 -27.43 -1.99
C ILE A 33 -5.38 -26.01 -1.75
N GLY A 34 -5.17 -25.47 -0.55
CA GLY A 34 -5.55 -24.10 -0.20
C GLY A 34 -4.83 -23.07 -1.07
N THR A 35 -3.50 -23.20 -1.23
CA THR A 35 -2.69 -22.34 -2.09
C THR A 35 -3.07 -22.50 -3.55
N SER A 36 -3.21 -23.73 -4.06
CA SER A 36 -3.60 -23.98 -5.45
C SER A 36 -4.99 -23.43 -5.78
N ARG A 37 -5.98 -23.57 -4.88
CA ARG A 37 -7.31 -22.96 -5.07
C ARG A 37 -7.30 -21.45 -4.96
N ALA A 38 -6.47 -20.90 -4.07
CA ALA A 38 -6.27 -19.46 -3.98
C ALA A 38 -5.65 -18.92 -5.28
N GLU A 39 -4.57 -19.52 -5.76
CA GLU A 39 -3.90 -19.18 -7.03
C GLU A 39 -4.84 -19.32 -8.23
N ALA A 40 -5.63 -20.39 -8.31
CA ALA A 40 -6.62 -20.56 -9.39
C ALA A 40 -7.72 -19.50 -9.35
N ARG A 41 -8.20 -19.11 -8.16
CA ARG A 41 -9.13 -17.99 -8.01
C ARG A 41 -8.50 -16.66 -8.37
N PHE A 42 -7.25 -16.42 -7.97
CA PHE A 42 -6.50 -15.23 -8.35
C PHE A 42 -6.28 -15.16 -9.86
N ALA A 43 -5.90 -16.26 -10.51
CA ALA A 43 -5.74 -16.34 -11.96
C ALA A 43 -7.06 -16.09 -12.71
N ALA A 44 -8.18 -16.63 -12.22
CA ALA A 44 -9.50 -16.38 -12.80
C ALA A 44 -9.94 -14.91 -12.62
N LEU A 45 -9.65 -14.30 -11.47
CA LEU A 45 -9.89 -12.87 -11.24
C LEU A 45 -9.03 -12.00 -12.16
N LEU A 46 -7.74 -12.31 -12.31
CA LEU A 46 -6.83 -11.62 -13.21
C LEU A 46 -7.27 -11.74 -14.69
N ALA A 47 -7.71 -12.91 -15.13
CA ALA A 47 -8.26 -13.11 -16.47
C ALA A 47 -9.54 -12.28 -16.70
N GLY A 48 -10.46 -12.26 -15.72
CA GLY A 48 -11.66 -11.42 -15.79
C GLY A 48 -11.36 -9.92 -15.78
N GLN A 49 -10.33 -9.50 -15.04
CA GLN A 49 -9.83 -8.12 -15.04
C GLN A 49 -9.21 -7.73 -16.38
N GLU A 50 -8.43 -8.63 -16.99
CA GLU A 50 -7.88 -8.41 -18.32
C GLU A 50 -9.00 -8.23 -19.35
N GLU A 51 -10.01 -9.09 -19.34
CA GLU A 51 -11.16 -8.96 -20.26
C GLU A 51 -11.96 -7.68 -20.02
N ALA A 52 -12.21 -7.31 -18.76
CA ALA A 52 -12.87 -6.06 -18.41
C ALA A 52 -12.04 -4.83 -18.85
N SER A 53 -10.71 -4.89 -18.73
CA SER A 53 -9.79 -3.83 -19.16
C SER A 53 -9.67 -3.69 -20.69
N LYS A 54 -10.04 -4.74 -21.44
CA LYS A 54 -10.09 -4.73 -22.92
C LYS A 54 -11.41 -4.15 -23.45
N LYS A 55 -12.40 -3.85 -22.60
CA LYS A 55 -13.66 -3.22 -23.03
C LYS A 55 -13.42 -1.76 -23.44
N PRO A 56 -14.01 -1.27 -24.56
CA PRO A 56 -13.97 0.14 -24.91
C PRO A 56 -14.45 1.02 -23.73
N GLY A 57 -13.66 2.01 -23.32
CA GLY A 57 -13.96 2.89 -22.18
C GLY A 57 -13.49 2.38 -20.80
N ALA A 58 -12.73 1.28 -20.73
CA ALA A 58 -12.05 0.89 -19.50
C ALA A 58 -10.99 1.95 -19.11
N TYR A 59 -11.00 2.37 -17.85
CA TYR A 59 -10.07 3.36 -17.29
C TYR A 59 -10.01 4.70 -18.03
N ASP A 60 -11.13 5.17 -18.59
CA ASP A 60 -11.16 6.52 -19.16
C ASP A 60 -10.81 7.63 -18.14
N GLN A 61 -10.49 8.82 -18.67
CA GLN A 61 -10.11 9.98 -17.86
C GLN A 61 -11.20 10.37 -16.85
N GLN A 62 -12.47 10.18 -17.20
CA GLN A 62 -13.61 10.54 -16.35
C GLN A 62 -13.72 9.60 -15.15
N HIS A 63 -13.48 8.31 -15.32
CA HIS A 63 -13.44 7.32 -14.25
C HIS A 63 -12.31 7.64 -13.27
N LEU A 64 -11.11 7.98 -13.75
CA LEU A 64 -10.00 8.38 -12.88
C LEU A 64 -10.31 9.65 -12.08
N VAL A 65 -10.86 10.67 -12.73
CA VAL A 65 -11.20 11.95 -12.09
C VAL A 65 -12.33 11.79 -11.08
N SER A 66 -13.37 11.03 -11.44
CA SER A 66 -14.48 10.71 -10.55
C SER A 66 -13.98 9.96 -9.31
N PHE A 67 -13.16 8.93 -9.50
CA PHE A 67 -12.55 8.19 -8.41
C PHE A 67 -11.69 9.09 -7.51
N TYR A 68 -10.90 9.99 -8.11
CA TYR A 68 -10.10 10.95 -7.36
C TYR A 68 -10.96 11.77 -6.40
N HIS A 69 -12.00 12.43 -6.91
CA HIS A 69 -12.79 13.36 -6.10
C HIS A 69 -13.70 12.66 -5.09
N THR A 70 -14.26 11.51 -5.44
CA THR A 70 -15.29 10.85 -4.63
C THR A 70 -14.75 9.81 -3.65
N ILE A 71 -13.52 9.33 -3.87
CA ILE A 71 -12.93 8.25 -3.06
C ILE A 71 -11.52 8.62 -2.61
N TYR A 72 -10.60 8.88 -3.55
CA TYR A 72 -9.19 9.02 -3.21
C TYR A 72 -8.87 10.28 -2.42
N SER A 73 -9.40 11.44 -2.80
CA SER A 73 -9.18 12.72 -2.11
C SER A 73 -9.72 12.70 -0.68
N PRO A 74 -10.98 12.29 -0.41
CA PRO A 74 -11.49 12.12 0.95
C PRO A 74 -10.63 11.17 1.80
N TYR A 75 -10.18 10.06 1.21
CA TYR A 75 -9.26 9.13 1.88
C TYR A 75 -7.90 9.79 2.22
N ARG A 76 -7.36 10.61 1.31
CA ARG A 76 -6.11 11.34 1.54
C ARG A 76 -6.24 12.42 2.60
N GLU A 77 -7.41 13.05 2.74
CA GLU A 77 -7.69 13.94 3.87
C GLU A 77 -7.58 13.19 5.20
N PHE A 78 -8.15 11.98 5.30
CA PHE A 78 -7.96 11.13 6.48
C PHE A 78 -6.47 10.81 6.70
N THR A 79 -5.74 10.39 5.66
CA THR A 79 -4.32 10.04 5.80
C THR A 79 -3.50 11.23 6.31
N ASN A 80 -3.73 12.44 5.79
CA ASN A 80 -3.05 13.64 6.28
C ASN A 80 -3.36 13.88 7.76
N ARG A 81 -4.65 13.87 8.14
CA ARG A 81 -5.07 14.02 9.53
C ARG A 81 -4.47 12.96 10.44
N TRP A 82 -4.38 11.71 9.97
CA TRP A 82 -3.75 10.61 10.70
C TRP A 82 -2.32 10.96 11.09
N PHE A 83 -1.49 11.34 10.12
CA PHE A 83 -0.09 11.68 10.40
C PHE A 83 0.06 12.97 11.20
N ASP A 84 -0.79 13.97 10.97
CA ASP A 84 -0.71 15.23 11.71
C ASP A 84 -1.06 15.04 13.18
N GLN A 85 -2.13 14.31 13.48
CA GLN A 85 -2.54 13.99 14.85
C GLN A 85 -1.56 13.05 15.57
N LEU A 86 -0.92 12.12 14.87
CA LEU A 86 0.14 11.31 15.49
C LEU A 86 1.35 12.15 15.89
N LYS A 87 1.69 13.21 15.15
CA LYS A 87 2.76 14.15 15.55
C LYS A 87 2.37 15.00 16.75
N GLU A 88 1.08 15.31 16.92
CA GLU A 88 0.61 16.05 18.11
C GLU A 88 0.86 15.28 19.41
N LEU A 89 0.87 13.94 19.36
CA LEU A 89 1.18 13.11 20.53
C LEU A 89 2.60 13.31 21.07
N ASP A 90 3.52 13.86 20.27
CA ASP A 90 4.87 14.19 20.72
C ASP A 90 4.91 15.45 21.61
N GLN A 91 3.82 16.22 21.68
CA GLN A 91 3.75 17.43 22.50
C GLN A 91 3.45 17.10 23.98
N PRO A 92 4.15 17.74 24.94
CA PRO A 92 3.81 17.61 26.35
C PRO A 92 2.38 18.09 26.60
N SER A 93 1.60 17.39 27.42
CA SER A 93 0.21 17.71 27.84
C SER A 93 -0.94 17.42 26.87
N VAL A 94 -0.69 16.77 25.73
CA VAL A 94 -1.78 16.34 24.82
C VAL A 94 -2.60 15.19 25.43
N ASP A 95 -3.93 15.31 25.37
CA ASP A 95 -4.86 14.23 25.72
C ASP A 95 -4.85 13.17 24.62
N ALA A 96 -4.04 12.12 24.82
CA ALA A 96 -3.86 11.05 23.85
C ALA A 96 -5.18 10.29 23.57
N SER A 97 -6.09 10.19 24.55
CA SER A 97 -7.40 9.60 24.35
C SER A 97 -8.27 10.45 23.43
N ALA A 98 -8.25 11.78 23.60
CA ALA A 98 -8.94 12.68 22.69
C ALA A 98 -8.39 12.58 21.25
N VAL A 99 -7.07 12.52 21.08
CA VAL A 99 -6.44 12.31 19.77
C VAL A 99 -6.92 11.00 19.12
N MET A 100 -6.90 9.89 19.85
CA MET A 100 -7.37 8.59 19.32
C MET A 100 -8.86 8.62 18.96
N LYS A 101 -9.69 9.32 19.73
CA LYS A 101 -11.11 9.51 19.43
C LYS A 101 -11.31 10.29 18.13
N GLU A 102 -10.55 11.37 17.92
CA GLU A 102 -10.62 12.15 16.69
C GLU A 102 -10.11 11.37 15.48
N LEU A 103 -9.05 10.57 15.63
CA LEU A 103 -8.57 9.66 14.58
C LEU A 103 -9.63 8.63 14.19
N ALA A 104 -10.27 8.01 15.17
CA ALA A 104 -11.35 7.05 14.95
C ALA A 104 -12.53 7.70 14.21
N LYS A 105 -12.94 8.89 14.67
CA LYS A 105 -14.01 9.66 14.06
C LYS A 105 -13.68 10.05 12.61
N ALA A 106 -12.47 10.55 12.35
CA ALA A 106 -12.05 10.92 11.00
C ALA A 106 -12.08 9.72 10.05
N ALA A 107 -11.67 8.54 10.51
CA ALA A 107 -11.73 7.31 9.73
C ALA A 107 -13.18 6.87 9.44
N ASP A 108 -14.06 6.85 10.45
CA ASP A 108 -15.48 6.51 10.30
C ASP A 108 -16.22 7.50 9.38
N ASP A 109 -15.99 8.80 9.56
CA ASP A 109 -16.62 9.85 8.75
C ASP A 109 -16.22 9.69 7.27
N LYS A 110 -14.94 9.45 6.99
CA LYS A 110 -14.46 9.20 5.62
C LYS A 110 -14.91 7.85 5.07
N TYR A 111 -15.04 6.82 5.89
CA TYR A 111 -15.65 5.55 5.47
C TYR A 111 -17.11 5.76 5.03
N GLY A 112 -17.88 6.49 5.84
CA GLY A 112 -19.28 6.83 5.55
C GLY A 112 -19.44 7.73 4.32
N GLU A 113 -18.46 8.58 4.03
CA GLU A 113 -18.40 9.40 2.82
C GLU A 113 -18.14 8.55 1.57
N ILE A 114 -17.06 7.77 1.55
CA ILE A 114 -16.66 7.03 0.33
C ILE A 114 -17.53 5.81 0.06
N SER A 115 -18.12 5.18 1.09
CA SER A 115 -18.97 3.98 0.93
C SER A 115 -20.23 4.22 0.08
N LYS A 116 -20.63 5.48 -0.10
CA LYS A 116 -21.76 5.89 -0.94
C LYS A 116 -21.37 6.01 -2.41
N SER A 117 -20.07 6.06 -2.70
CA SER A 117 -19.53 6.21 -4.04
C SER A 117 -19.57 4.87 -4.78
N THR A 118 -19.81 4.92 -6.08
CA THR A 118 -19.80 3.75 -6.96
C THR A 118 -18.65 3.86 -7.96
N THR A 119 -17.97 2.75 -8.20
CA THR A 119 -16.94 2.63 -9.24
C THR A 119 -17.51 1.94 -10.46
N SER A 120 -17.07 2.35 -11.65
CA SER A 120 -17.49 1.71 -12.91
C SER A 120 -17.02 0.25 -12.97
N GLU A 121 -17.92 -0.65 -13.42
CA GLU A 121 -17.61 -2.07 -13.62
C GLU A 121 -16.55 -2.30 -14.72
N THR A 122 -16.39 -1.34 -15.64
CA THR A 122 -15.36 -1.42 -16.69
C THR A 122 -13.96 -1.08 -16.18
N SER A 123 -13.84 -0.62 -14.92
CA SER A 123 -12.57 -0.19 -14.31
C SER A 123 -12.29 -0.99 -13.02
N PRO A 124 -12.04 -2.31 -13.10
CA PRO A 124 -11.95 -3.17 -11.92
C PRO A 124 -10.85 -2.75 -10.93
N LEU A 125 -9.69 -2.26 -11.39
CA LEU A 125 -8.66 -1.74 -10.47
C LEU A 125 -9.17 -0.60 -9.58
N LEU A 126 -10.07 0.26 -10.10
CA LEU A 126 -10.68 1.32 -9.30
C LEU A 126 -11.67 0.74 -8.28
N GLY A 127 -12.45 -0.27 -8.67
CA GLY A 127 -13.35 -0.97 -7.75
C GLY A 127 -12.60 -1.67 -6.61
N GLU A 128 -11.49 -2.33 -6.91
CA GLU A 128 -10.66 -2.95 -5.88
C GLU A 128 -9.96 -1.92 -5.00
N ALA A 129 -9.47 -0.83 -5.60
CA ALA A 129 -8.90 0.27 -4.85
C ALA A 129 -9.90 0.83 -3.86
N HIS A 130 -11.14 1.06 -4.29
CA HIS A 130 -12.22 1.51 -3.41
C HIS A 130 -12.43 0.56 -2.22
N GLN A 131 -12.58 -0.75 -2.49
CA GLN A 131 -12.80 -1.74 -1.44
C GLN A 131 -11.65 -1.80 -0.44
N ASN A 132 -10.41 -1.72 -0.91
CA ASN A 132 -9.23 -1.76 -0.04
C ASN A 132 -9.11 -0.50 0.81
N LEU A 133 -9.36 0.69 0.24
CA LEU A 133 -9.39 1.93 1.01
C LEU A 133 -10.48 1.91 2.09
N MET A 134 -11.68 1.38 1.78
CA MET A 134 -12.74 1.17 2.77
C MET A 134 -12.34 0.23 3.90
N LYS A 135 -11.75 -0.94 3.57
CA LYS A 135 -11.25 -1.88 4.58
C LYS A 135 -10.20 -1.23 5.48
N GLY A 136 -9.28 -0.47 4.88
CA GLY A 136 -8.26 0.29 5.61
C GLY A 136 -8.87 1.27 6.60
N LEU A 137 -9.80 2.13 6.16
CA LEU A 137 -10.50 3.08 7.03
C LEU A 137 -11.23 2.39 8.18
N LYS A 138 -11.92 1.28 7.90
CA LYS A 138 -12.66 0.55 8.93
C LYS A 138 -11.73 0.01 10.02
N LEU A 139 -10.60 -0.58 9.63
CA LEU A 139 -9.61 -1.08 10.57
C LEU A 139 -8.94 0.05 11.36
N PHE A 140 -8.60 1.17 10.71
CA PHE A 140 -8.09 2.35 11.43
C PHE A 140 -9.09 2.86 12.46
N ALA A 141 -10.37 2.96 12.11
CA ALA A 141 -11.41 3.42 13.02
C ALA A 141 -11.57 2.50 14.23
N ASP A 142 -11.67 1.19 14.00
CA ASP A 142 -11.88 0.20 15.05
C ASP A 142 -10.65 0.09 15.98
N SER A 143 -9.43 0.07 15.40
CA SER A 143 -8.20 0.09 16.20
C SER A 143 -8.06 1.37 17.02
N ALA A 144 -8.30 2.55 16.43
CA ALA A 144 -8.20 3.81 17.15
C ALA A 144 -9.18 3.88 18.34
N LYS A 145 -10.40 3.34 18.22
CA LYS A 145 -11.35 3.19 19.35
C LYS A 145 -10.82 2.29 20.46
N ILE A 146 -10.17 1.18 20.10
CA ILE A 146 -9.54 0.28 21.08
C ILE A 146 -8.43 1.04 21.84
N PHE A 147 -7.56 1.73 21.11
CA PHE A 147 -6.46 2.49 21.70
C PHE A 147 -6.93 3.69 22.52
N GLN A 148 -8.03 4.34 22.15
CA GLN A 148 -8.65 5.44 22.90
C GLN A 148 -8.82 5.11 24.39
N SER A 149 -9.31 3.90 24.71
CA SER A 149 -9.61 3.47 26.09
C SER A 149 -8.37 3.36 27.00
N LYS A 150 -7.19 3.15 26.42
CA LYS A 150 -5.92 2.92 27.12
C LYS A 150 -4.87 4.01 26.87
N ALA A 151 -5.15 4.95 25.97
CA ALA A 151 -4.18 5.95 25.51
C ALA A 151 -3.59 6.80 26.66
N ASN A 152 -4.42 7.33 27.55
CA ASN A 152 -3.97 8.18 28.67
C ASN A 152 -3.23 7.41 29.78
N SER A 153 -3.25 6.07 29.73
CA SER A 153 -2.49 5.23 30.67
C SER A 153 -1.08 4.89 30.16
N MET A 154 -0.75 5.29 28.93
CA MET A 154 0.53 5.01 28.28
C MET A 154 1.31 6.31 28.07
N HIS A 155 2.64 6.23 28.15
CA HIS A 155 3.49 7.31 27.66
C HIS A 155 3.32 7.44 26.12
N PRO A 156 3.27 8.64 25.54
CA PRO A 156 2.99 8.83 24.10
C PRO A 156 3.89 8.03 23.16
N SER A 157 5.20 7.96 23.43
CA SER A 157 6.13 7.16 22.63
C SER A 157 5.85 5.65 22.68
N VAL A 158 5.35 5.16 23.82
CA VAL A 158 4.91 3.76 23.98
C VAL A 158 3.61 3.53 23.21
N LEU A 159 2.67 4.47 23.29
CA LEU A 159 1.41 4.41 22.52
C LEU A 159 1.68 4.32 21.01
N LEU A 160 2.55 5.17 20.47
CA LEU A 160 2.96 5.14 19.06
C LEU A 160 3.60 3.80 18.68
N THR A 161 4.49 3.28 19.53
CA THR A 161 5.14 1.99 19.31
C THR A 161 4.12 0.83 19.28
N GLU A 162 3.14 0.85 20.19
CA GLU A 162 2.10 -0.17 20.26
C GLU A 162 1.12 -0.07 19.10
N LEU A 163 0.78 1.14 18.64
CA LEU A 163 -0.01 1.36 17.43
C LEU A 163 0.69 0.79 16.19
N ASP A 164 2.00 0.99 16.05
CA ASP A 164 2.76 0.48 14.90
C ASP A 164 2.89 -1.05 14.89
N LYS A 165 2.86 -1.69 16.07
CA LYS A 165 2.88 -3.14 16.22
C LYS A 165 1.51 -3.80 16.09
N ASP A 166 0.43 -3.04 16.29
CA ASP A 166 -0.93 -3.56 16.25
C ASP A 166 -1.24 -4.21 14.89
N ALA A 167 -1.73 -5.45 14.94
CA ALA A 167 -1.96 -6.24 13.73
C ALA A 167 -3.03 -5.62 12.84
N PHE A 168 -4.07 -5.02 13.42
CA PHE A 168 -5.16 -4.39 12.67
C PHE A 168 -4.70 -3.06 12.05
N ILE A 169 -3.90 -2.24 12.74
CA ILE A 169 -3.28 -1.04 12.15
C ILE A 169 -2.33 -1.44 11.01
N ARG A 170 -1.52 -2.49 11.18
CA ARG A 170 -0.63 -2.97 10.11
C ARG A 170 -1.41 -3.44 8.88
N GLU A 171 -2.50 -4.17 9.08
CA GLU A 171 -3.36 -4.58 7.97
C GLU A 171 -4.12 -3.39 7.36
N ALA A 172 -4.51 -2.39 8.17
CA ALA A 172 -5.11 -1.14 7.70
C ALA A 172 -4.17 -0.38 6.76
N LYS A 173 -2.90 -0.23 7.16
CA LYS A 173 -1.82 0.36 6.34
C LYS A 173 -1.64 -0.42 5.04
N LYS A 174 -1.63 -1.76 5.11
CA LYS A 174 -1.49 -2.61 3.92
C LYS A 174 -2.66 -2.45 2.94
N PHE A 175 -3.92 -2.52 3.40
CA PHE A 175 -5.08 -2.27 2.53
C PHE A 175 -5.05 -0.87 1.92
N SER A 176 -4.63 0.13 2.70
CA SER A 176 -4.46 1.49 2.23
C SER A 176 -3.44 1.60 1.08
N LEU A 177 -2.30 0.93 1.23
CA LEU A 177 -1.25 0.88 0.22
C LEU A 177 -1.67 0.05 -1.01
N GLN A 178 -2.45 -1.02 -0.82
CA GLN A 178 -3.04 -1.78 -1.93
C GLN A 178 -3.98 -0.90 -2.76
N GLY A 179 -4.87 -0.16 -2.11
CA GLY A 179 -5.76 0.75 -2.82
C GLY A 179 -5.03 1.87 -3.54
N GLN A 180 -3.96 2.41 -2.95
CA GLN A 180 -3.07 3.33 -3.63
C GLN A 180 -2.42 2.69 -4.85
N GLN A 181 -1.80 1.52 -4.70
CA GLN A 181 -1.12 0.83 -5.80
C GLN A 181 -2.05 0.50 -6.96
N GLN A 182 -3.28 0.05 -6.67
CA GLN A 182 -4.29 -0.23 -7.68
C GLN A 182 -4.72 1.04 -8.43
N TYR A 183 -4.85 2.17 -7.72
CA TYR A 183 -5.18 3.44 -8.36
C TYR A 183 -4.07 3.94 -9.29
N TYR A 184 -2.79 3.86 -8.87
CA TYR A 184 -1.68 4.23 -9.75
C TYR A 184 -1.51 3.26 -10.92
N THR A 185 -1.81 1.98 -10.72
CA THR A 185 -1.86 1.00 -11.83
C THR A 185 -2.96 1.34 -12.83
N ALA A 186 -4.14 1.77 -12.35
CA ALA A 186 -5.22 2.24 -13.22
C ALA A 186 -4.82 3.49 -14.02
N ILE A 187 -4.00 4.38 -13.46
CA ILE A 187 -3.43 5.53 -14.17
C ILE A 187 -2.49 5.08 -15.30
N VAL A 188 -1.68 4.04 -15.09
CA VAL A 188 -0.87 3.46 -16.17
C VAL A 188 -1.77 2.85 -17.25
N LYS A 189 -2.83 2.12 -16.87
CA LYS A 189 -3.80 1.57 -17.83
C LYS A 189 -4.47 2.66 -18.67
N TRP A 190 -4.88 3.76 -18.04
CA TRP A 190 -5.36 4.93 -18.76
C TRP A 190 -4.29 5.48 -19.72
N ASN A 191 -3.04 5.61 -19.28
CA ASN A 191 -1.97 6.13 -20.12
C ASN A 191 -1.76 5.27 -21.38
N GLU A 192 -1.84 3.94 -21.27
CA GLU A 192 -1.77 3.01 -22.41
C GLU A 192 -2.91 3.21 -23.43
N THR A 193 -4.04 3.81 -23.03
CA THR A 193 -5.13 4.17 -23.97
C THR A 193 -4.88 5.47 -24.73
N VAL A 194 -4.12 6.39 -24.14
CA VAL A 194 -3.85 7.73 -24.69
C VAL A 194 -2.55 7.73 -25.52
N ASP A 195 -1.55 6.99 -25.05
CA ASP A 195 -0.24 6.85 -25.67
C ASP A 195 0.06 5.37 -25.90
N LYS A 196 0.26 4.99 -27.17
CA LYS A 196 0.54 3.60 -27.55
C LYS A 196 1.97 3.15 -27.19
N GLN A 197 2.85 4.06 -26.79
CA GLN A 197 4.26 3.79 -26.47
C GLN A 197 4.64 4.31 -25.09
N VAL A 198 3.85 3.95 -24.07
CA VAL A 198 4.18 4.27 -22.67
C VAL A 198 5.54 3.68 -22.30
N LYS A 199 6.51 4.55 -22.03
CA LYS A 199 7.90 4.16 -21.77
C LYS A 199 8.03 3.41 -20.45
N GLY A 200 8.72 2.27 -20.48
CA GLY A 200 9.12 1.49 -19.31
C GLY A 200 8.04 0.59 -18.70
N VAL A 201 6.88 0.41 -19.34
CA VAL A 201 5.82 -0.47 -18.82
C VAL A 201 6.32 -1.91 -18.60
N SER A 202 7.12 -2.44 -19.53
CA SER A 202 7.70 -3.79 -19.43
C SER A 202 8.70 -3.96 -18.26
N LEU A 203 9.15 -2.86 -17.64
CA LEU A 203 10.03 -2.90 -16.48
C LEU A 203 9.26 -3.12 -15.17
N LEU A 204 7.92 -2.97 -15.16
CA LEU A 204 7.11 -3.13 -13.94
C LEU A 204 7.13 -4.55 -13.38
N ASP A 205 7.40 -5.55 -14.21
CA ASP A 205 7.46 -6.96 -13.80
C ASP A 205 8.84 -7.35 -13.23
N GLN A 206 9.83 -6.47 -13.30
CA GLN A 206 11.17 -6.77 -12.79
C GLN A 206 11.20 -6.71 -11.26
N PRO A 207 11.88 -7.67 -10.60
CA PRO A 207 11.90 -7.76 -9.14
C PRO A 207 12.67 -6.63 -8.46
N ALA A 208 13.66 -6.06 -9.15
CA ALA A 208 14.47 -4.93 -8.69
C ALA A 208 14.96 -4.14 -9.90
N LEU A 209 14.72 -2.83 -9.89
CA LEU A 209 15.18 -1.91 -10.93
C LEU A 209 16.46 -1.20 -10.53
N THR A 210 17.39 -1.10 -11.48
CA THR A 210 18.57 -0.24 -11.33
C THR A 210 18.23 1.23 -11.61
N PRO A 211 19.09 2.19 -11.21
CA PRO A 211 18.95 3.58 -11.63
C PRO A 211 18.94 3.77 -13.16
N GLN A 212 19.57 2.86 -13.91
CA GLN A 212 19.57 2.90 -15.37
C GLN A 212 18.19 2.49 -15.91
N ASP A 213 17.60 1.42 -15.39
CA ASP A 213 16.24 0.99 -15.79
C ASP A 213 15.21 2.06 -15.47
N TRP A 214 15.32 2.66 -14.28
CA TRP A 214 14.48 3.76 -13.83
C TRP A 214 14.43 4.93 -14.82
N SER A 215 15.57 5.27 -15.44
CA SER A 215 15.65 6.36 -16.42
C SER A 215 14.85 6.12 -17.69
N GLN A 216 14.48 4.87 -17.98
CA GLN A 216 13.71 4.47 -19.17
C GLN A 216 12.20 4.54 -18.96
N MET A 217 11.74 4.89 -17.76
CA MET A 217 10.33 4.88 -17.39
C MET A 217 9.71 6.28 -17.48
N SER A 218 8.48 6.35 -17.97
CA SER A 218 7.64 7.55 -17.87
C SER A 218 7.18 7.81 -16.43
N LEU A 219 6.72 9.03 -16.15
CA LEU A 219 6.29 9.44 -14.80
C LEU A 219 5.20 8.52 -14.22
N ASN A 220 4.17 8.19 -15.01
CA ASN A 220 3.07 7.35 -14.53
C ASN A 220 3.55 5.94 -14.16
N VAL A 221 4.45 5.37 -14.96
CA VAL A 221 5.04 4.04 -14.70
C VAL A 221 5.94 4.10 -13.46
N LYS A 222 6.76 5.14 -13.31
CA LYS A 222 7.56 5.37 -12.08
C LYS A 222 6.67 5.45 -10.84
N ASN A 223 5.60 6.24 -10.88
CA ASN A 223 4.66 6.39 -9.76
C ASN A 223 4.00 5.05 -9.39
N SER A 224 3.61 4.26 -10.39
CA SER A 224 3.07 2.91 -10.19
C SER A 224 4.09 1.99 -9.54
N TYR A 225 5.33 1.98 -10.03
CA TYR A 225 6.42 1.18 -9.43
C TYR A 225 6.69 1.57 -7.97
N ILE A 226 6.74 2.86 -7.67
CA ILE A 226 6.90 3.36 -6.30
C ILE A 226 5.74 2.90 -5.41
N SER A 227 4.50 2.99 -5.88
CA SER A 227 3.35 2.50 -5.10
C SER A 227 3.46 1.00 -4.76
N SER A 228 4.01 0.19 -5.67
CA SER A 228 4.29 -1.23 -5.42
C SER A 228 5.41 -1.44 -4.41
N ILE A 229 6.49 -0.65 -4.48
CA ILE A 229 7.56 -0.66 -3.46
C ILE A 229 7.01 -0.33 -2.07
N LEU A 230 6.19 0.72 -1.97
CA LEU A 230 5.60 1.15 -0.70
C LEU A 230 4.71 0.05 -0.12
N LEU A 231 3.90 -0.61 -0.95
CA LEU A 231 3.09 -1.74 -0.54
C LEU A 231 3.95 -2.91 -0.05
N LYS A 232 4.99 -3.30 -0.81
CA LYS A 232 5.88 -4.42 -0.47
C LYS A 232 6.55 -4.22 0.89
N GLY A 233 6.97 -2.99 1.19
CA GLY A 233 7.57 -2.62 2.48
C GLY A 233 6.55 -2.22 3.57
N ILE A 234 5.24 -2.19 3.27
CA ILE A 234 4.19 -1.61 4.12
C ILE A 234 4.59 -0.19 4.60
N ARG A 235 5.24 0.58 3.73
CA ARG A 235 5.72 1.94 4.02
C ARG A 235 4.59 2.94 3.83
N PHE A 236 3.70 3.00 4.84
CA PHE A 236 2.61 3.98 4.89
C PHE A 236 3.17 5.36 5.28
N MET A 237 3.10 6.34 4.37
CA MET A 237 3.77 7.63 4.52
C MET A 237 2.87 8.82 4.15
N PRO A 238 3.11 10.01 4.73
CA PRO A 238 2.31 11.23 4.50
C PRO A 238 2.65 11.93 3.16
N LEU A 239 2.97 11.20 2.11
CA LEU A 239 3.35 11.74 0.80
C LEU A 239 2.67 10.96 -0.34
N TYR A 240 2.77 11.47 -1.56
CA TYR A 240 2.33 10.74 -2.75
C TYR A 240 3.52 10.04 -3.44
N PRO A 241 3.31 8.93 -4.16
CA PRO A 241 4.33 8.27 -4.97
C PRO A 241 5.13 9.23 -5.85
N GLN A 242 4.48 10.22 -6.49
CA GLN A 242 5.17 11.20 -7.31
C GLN A 242 6.15 12.10 -6.55
N ASP A 243 5.93 12.33 -5.24
CA ASP A 243 6.88 13.07 -4.39
C ASP A 243 8.18 12.29 -4.23
N LEU A 244 8.11 10.96 -4.07
CA LEU A 244 9.31 10.11 -4.05
C LEU A 244 9.95 10.04 -5.44
N THR A 245 9.14 9.87 -6.48
CA THR A 245 9.61 9.75 -7.87
C THR A 245 10.53 10.90 -8.25
N VAL A 246 10.13 12.16 -7.98
CA VAL A 246 10.98 13.32 -8.29
C VAL A 246 12.26 13.39 -7.47
N ARG A 247 12.22 12.94 -6.20
CA ARG A 247 13.41 12.94 -5.33
C ARG A 247 14.40 11.86 -5.75
N ILE A 248 13.93 10.71 -6.22
CA ILE A 248 14.77 9.67 -6.81
C ILE A 248 15.46 10.20 -8.06
N ASP A 249 14.72 10.82 -8.99
CA ASP A 249 15.30 11.42 -10.19
C ASP A 249 16.35 12.50 -9.86
N GLU A 250 16.10 13.34 -8.85
CA GLU A 250 17.05 14.34 -8.35
C GLU A 250 18.32 13.69 -7.77
N MET A 251 18.19 12.63 -6.97
CA MET A 251 19.34 11.90 -6.40
C MET A 251 20.18 11.20 -7.46
N ILE A 252 19.53 10.62 -8.48
CA ILE A 252 20.21 9.97 -9.61
C ILE A 252 20.99 11.01 -10.40
N SER A 253 20.34 12.11 -10.78
CA SER A 253 20.96 13.18 -11.58
C SER A 253 22.09 13.91 -10.87
N SER A 254 21.97 14.14 -9.56
CA SER A 254 23.01 14.78 -8.74
C SER A 254 24.20 13.87 -8.41
N GLY A 255 24.16 12.59 -8.83
CA GLY A 255 25.22 11.62 -8.57
C GLY A 255 25.29 11.10 -7.14
N GLN A 256 24.33 11.48 -6.28
CA GLN A 256 24.28 11.02 -4.88
C GLN A 256 24.14 9.50 -4.78
N VAL A 257 23.37 8.89 -5.69
CA VAL A 257 23.20 7.44 -5.79
C VAL A 257 24.55 6.72 -5.93
N LYS A 258 25.43 7.23 -6.81
CA LYS A 258 26.78 6.69 -6.98
C LYS A 258 27.66 6.92 -5.75
N LYS A 259 27.60 8.11 -5.15
CA LYS A 259 28.36 8.46 -3.94
C LYS A 259 28.02 7.57 -2.75
N LEU A 260 26.76 7.18 -2.63
CA LEU A 260 26.24 6.35 -1.54
C LEU A 260 26.21 4.84 -1.87
N ASN A 261 26.74 4.44 -3.03
CA ASN A 261 26.75 3.06 -3.51
C ASN A 261 25.35 2.39 -3.52
N LEU A 262 24.32 3.14 -3.89
CA LEU A 262 22.95 2.60 -4.00
C LEU A 262 22.78 1.94 -5.37
N SER A 263 22.58 0.63 -5.38
CA SER A 263 22.54 -0.20 -6.61
C SER A 263 21.16 -0.28 -7.27
N ASP A 264 20.11 -0.03 -6.51
CA ASP A 264 18.73 -0.27 -6.93
C ASP A 264 17.78 0.80 -6.38
N VAL A 265 16.63 0.94 -7.01
CA VAL A 265 15.62 1.96 -6.67
C VAL A 265 15.02 1.75 -5.29
N GLN A 266 14.88 0.49 -4.83
CA GLN A 266 14.34 0.18 -3.51
C GLN A 266 15.23 0.79 -2.41
N SER A 267 16.55 0.60 -2.52
CA SER A 267 17.54 1.18 -1.61
C SER A 267 17.47 2.71 -1.56
N ILE A 268 17.16 3.37 -2.69
CA ILE A 268 16.96 4.83 -2.73
C ILE A 268 15.66 5.22 -2.01
N VAL A 269 14.56 4.50 -2.23
CA VAL A 269 13.28 4.72 -1.55
C VAL A 269 13.43 4.56 -0.04
N ASP A 270 14.11 3.50 0.41
CA ASP A 270 14.35 3.24 1.82
C ASP A 270 15.14 4.38 2.46
N LEU A 271 16.24 4.82 1.83
CA LEU A 271 17.02 5.95 2.31
C LEU A 271 16.18 7.25 2.38
N LEU A 272 15.43 7.57 1.33
CA LEU A 272 14.59 8.78 1.28
C LEU A 272 13.49 8.77 2.35
N GLY A 273 12.87 7.61 2.57
CA GLY A 273 11.85 7.42 3.60
C GLY A 273 12.41 7.52 5.01
N ASP A 274 13.50 6.78 5.29
CA ASP A 274 14.08 6.68 6.63
C ASP A 274 14.75 7.99 7.08
N THR A 275 15.23 8.81 6.13
CA THR A 275 15.81 10.14 6.41
C THR A 275 14.81 11.30 6.29
N ASN A 276 13.54 11.01 5.95
CA ASN A 276 12.51 12.02 5.68
C ASN A 276 12.97 13.08 4.64
N ALA A 277 13.77 12.63 3.66
CA ALA A 277 14.35 13.45 2.60
C ALA A 277 13.43 13.60 1.37
N ALA A 278 12.27 12.94 1.41
CA ALA A 278 11.13 13.17 0.52
C ALA A 278 9.91 13.61 1.35
N ARG A 279 9.20 14.63 0.88
CA ARG A 279 8.09 15.27 1.58
C ARG A 279 6.92 15.49 0.64
N LYS A 280 5.73 15.59 1.22
CA LYS A 280 4.51 15.99 0.50
C LYS A 280 4.74 17.31 -0.23
N GLY A 281 4.44 17.34 -1.53
CA GLY A 281 4.57 18.55 -2.36
C GLY A 281 5.94 18.68 -3.05
N ASP A 282 6.86 17.75 -2.82
CA ASP A 282 8.13 17.72 -3.54
C ASP A 282 7.93 17.59 -5.04
N PHE A 283 6.93 16.83 -5.49
CA PHE A 283 6.57 16.75 -6.90
C PHE A 283 6.19 18.11 -7.47
N LEU A 284 5.23 18.79 -6.85
CA LEU A 284 4.64 20.02 -7.38
C LEU A 284 5.67 21.15 -7.53
N SER A 285 6.57 21.27 -6.56
CA SER A 285 7.65 22.27 -6.57
C SER A 285 8.71 22.04 -7.65
N ARG A 286 8.73 20.85 -8.28
CA ARG A 286 9.79 20.42 -9.21
C ARG A 286 9.26 19.94 -10.56
N LYS A 287 7.95 19.70 -10.70
CA LYS A 287 7.36 19.02 -11.87
C LYS A 287 7.72 19.65 -13.20
N ASP A 288 7.79 20.98 -13.28
CA ASP A 288 8.04 21.69 -14.55
C ASP A 288 9.48 21.47 -15.04
N ARG A 289 10.44 21.29 -14.10
CA ARG A 289 11.84 20.99 -14.43
C ARG A 289 12.02 19.57 -14.93
N TRP A 290 11.28 18.61 -14.37
CA TRP A 290 11.53 17.18 -14.58
C TRP A 290 10.57 16.51 -15.56
N TYR A 291 9.33 16.99 -15.64
CA TYR A 291 8.22 16.28 -16.29
C TYR A 291 7.35 17.17 -17.19
N GLY A 292 7.86 18.32 -17.64
CA GLY A 292 7.09 19.27 -18.46
C GLY A 292 6.56 18.71 -19.80
N GLY A 293 7.09 17.58 -20.27
CA GLY A 293 6.63 16.88 -21.49
C GLY A 293 6.00 15.51 -21.26
N GLU A 294 5.73 15.14 -20.01
CA GLU A 294 5.12 13.85 -19.68
C GLU A 294 3.60 13.88 -19.84
N THR A 295 3.03 12.78 -20.35
CA THR A 295 1.58 12.59 -20.42
C THR A 295 1.02 12.35 -19.03
N MET A 296 0.27 13.30 -18.48
CA MET A 296 -0.33 13.20 -17.15
C MET A 296 -1.86 13.22 -17.24
N PRO A 297 -2.58 12.39 -16.46
CA PRO A 297 -4.02 12.50 -16.39
C PRO A 297 -4.42 13.83 -15.74
N GLN A 298 -5.64 14.29 -16.00
CA GLN A 298 -6.20 15.52 -15.45
C GLN A 298 -6.60 15.36 -13.97
N LEU A 299 -5.66 14.91 -13.13
CA LEU A 299 -5.86 14.68 -11.71
C LEU A 299 -5.28 15.84 -10.88
N PRO A 300 -6.04 16.41 -9.93
CA PRO A 300 -5.61 17.61 -9.19
C PRO A 300 -4.24 17.49 -8.50
N PHE A 301 -3.85 16.32 -7.99
CA PHE A 301 -2.54 16.13 -7.34
C PHE A 301 -1.32 16.25 -8.26
N PHE A 302 -1.51 16.45 -9.58
CA PHE A 302 -0.45 16.74 -10.54
C PHE A 302 -0.32 18.24 -10.85
N TYR A 303 -1.32 19.06 -10.48
CA TYR A 303 -1.41 20.45 -10.91
C TYR A 303 -1.67 21.45 -9.75
N GLU A 304 -2.32 21.02 -8.67
CA GLU A 304 -2.68 21.90 -7.57
C GLU A 304 -1.48 22.20 -6.66
N ASN A 305 -0.99 23.43 -6.69
CA ASN A 305 -0.14 23.99 -5.64
C ASN A 305 -1.04 24.47 -4.47
N LYS A 306 -1.46 23.57 -3.58
CA LYS A 306 -2.10 23.96 -2.33
C LYS A 306 -1.11 23.89 -1.18
#